data_AF-A0AAI9GIB4-F1
#
_entry.id   AF-A0AAI9GIB4-F1
#
_cell.length_a   1.000
_cell.length_b   1.000
_cell.length_c   1.000
_cell.angle_alpha   90.00
_cell.angle_beta   90.00
_cell.angle_gamma   90.00
#
_symmetry.space_group_name_H-M   'P 1'
#
loop_
_entity.id
_entity.type
_entity.pdbx_description
1 polymer ?
#
loop_
_entity_poly.entity_id
_entity_poly.type
_entity_poly.pdbx_seq_one_letter_code
_entity_poly.pdbx_strand_id
1 'polypeptide(L)'
;MAAKRLAENNVAVEKAKLAQNIYGNGQVTNALKPMPNVPEGWRDVSNDEGVLKSLNLDKDALSDRQVDPDFFARIYQPEKAVFGDDMNTTLVFRGSRAPELTEGVGTTLNDVLIKGDLSGIKNVNDWFNNFSQGVGADSPYYKNAVLLGRRLQRASNIDISGHSLGGGMASAASLSSGKPAWTFNAAGLNSGTVEKYGAKIIGSTDKIQAYRVQGELLTKIQEGNTIDDVIKAKGDITSLIYKEELSMAIPDAAGVKHTLPGGTGTMLDRHGIDQAIQCIEDQKDDDIAIIRSRT
;
A
#
# COMPACT_ATOMS: atom_id res chain seq x y z
N MET A 1 -25.95 -3.59 -5.57
CA MET A 1 -24.53 -3.43 -5.98
C MET A 1 -23.94 -2.18 -5.35
N ALA A 2 -24.44 -0.98 -5.64
CA ALA A 2 -23.97 0.29 -5.06
C ALA A 2 -23.90 0.30 -3.52
N ALA A 3 -24.95 -0.10 -2.81
CA ALA A 3 -24.93 -0.13 -1.33
C ALA A 3 -23.87 -1.06 -0.72
N LYS A 4 -23.58 -2.19 -1.38
CA LYS A 4 -22.54 -3.12 -0.93
C LYS A 4 -21.15 -2.51 -1.14
N ARG A 5 -20.91 -1.96 -2.34
CA ARG A 5 -19.64 -1.29 -2.67
C ARG A 5 -19.39 -0.08 -1.78
N LEU A 6 -20.41 0.73 -1.49
CA LEU A 6 -20.34 1.83 -0.53
C LEU A 6 -19.87 1.36 0.86
N ALA A 7 -20.45 0.27 1.39
CA ALA A 7 -20.04 -0.29 2.67
C ALA A 7 -18.59 -0.81 2.66
N GLU A 8 -18.20 -1.50 1.59
CA GLU A 8 -16.82 -1.97 1.40
C GLU A 8 -15.82 -0.81 1.31
N ASN A 9 -16.17 0.24 0.56
CA ASN A 9 -15.34 1.43 0.38
C ASN A 9 -15.26 2.30 1.64
N ASN A 10 -16.29 2.31 2.50
CA ASN A 10 -16.22 2.95 3.81
C ASN A 10 -15.14 2.32 4.70
N VAL A 11 -14.96 1.00 4.65
CA VAL A 11 -13.85 0.33 5.35
C VAL A 11 -12.52 0.62 4.65
N ALA A 12 -12.48 0.46 3.33
CA ALA A 12 -11.24 0.60 2.57
C ALA A 12 -10.61 1.98 2.71
N VAL A 13 -11.41 3.05 2.68
CA VAL A 13 -10.86 4.41 2.79
C VAL A 13 -10.24 4.67 4.16
N GLU A 14 -10.80 4.13 5.23
CA GLU A 14 -10.22 4.24 6.57
C GLU A 14 -8.89 3.49 6.64
N LYS A 15 -8.81 2.27 6.08
CA LYS A 15 -7.54 1.55 5.99
C LYS A 15 -6.51 2.25 5.11
N ALA A 16 -6.94 2.97 4.06
CA ALA A 16 -6.08 3.74 3.18
C ALA A 16 -5.51 4.99 3.88
N LYS A 17 -6.34 5.72 4.66
CA LYS A 17 -5.90 6.85 5.49
C LYS A 17 -4.82 6.44 6.49
N LEU A 18 -4.95 5.26 7.11
CA LEU A 18 -3.90 4.71 7.98
C LEU A 18 -2.62 4.37 7.20
N ALA A 19 -2.76 3.77 6.02
CA ALA A 19 -1.64 3.46 5.12
C ALA A 19 -0.95 4.72 4.57
N GLN A 20 -1.63 5.87 4.53
CA GLN A 20 -1.03 7.17 4.26
C GLN A 20 -0.34 7.73 5.51
N ASN A 21 -1.02 7.71 6.67
CA ASN A 21 -0.52 8.30 7.91
C ASN A 21 0.85 7.75 8.33
N ILE A 22 1.10 6.46 8.10
CA ILE A 22 2.37 5.81 8.48
C ILE A 22 3.60 6.41 7.79
N TYR A 23 3.45 7.14 6.68
CA TYR A 23 4.54 7.88 6.04
C TYR A 23 4.95 9.16 6.77
N GLY A 24 4.20 9.58 7.80
CA GLY A 24 4.53 10.73 8.65
C GLY A 24 4.50 12.08 7.93
N ASN A 25 3.78 12.18 6.80
CA ASN A 25 3.71 13.38 5.95
C ASN A 25 5.09 13.91 5.56
N GLY A 26 6.03 13.03 5.20
CA GLY A 26 7.40 13.39 4.81
C GLY A 26 8.33 13.72 5.97
N GLN A 27 7.84 13.75 7.21
CA GLN A 27 8.66 14.03 8.39
C GLN A 27 9.51 12.83 8.81
N VAL A 28 10.70 13.13 9.35
CA VAL A 28 11.55 12.12 10.00
C VAL A 28 10.77 11.42 11.10
N THR A 29 10.62 10.11 10.96
CA THR A 29 9.81 9.31 11.87
C THR A 29 10.62 8.90 13.10
N ASN A 30 10.03 9.04 14.29
CA ASN A 30 10.58 8.45 15.53
C ASN A 30 9.64 7.34 16.00
N ALA A 31 10.09 6.09 15.93
CA ALA A 31 9.27 4.91 16.25
C ALA A 31 8.73 4.92 17.69
N LEU A 32 9.42 5.58 18.62
CA LEU A 32 8.99 5.67 20.02
C LEU A 32 7.96 6.78 20.29
N LYS A 33 7.55 7.53 19.26
CA LYS A 33 6.48 8.53 19.35
C LYS A 33 5.25 8.08 18.57
N PRO A 34 4.03 8.52 18.92
CA PRO A 34 2.86 8.38 18.07
C PRO A 34 3.09 9.04 16.70
N MET A 35 2.49 8.51 15.65
CA MET A 35 2.49 9.17 14.34
C MET A 35 1.81 10.55 14.44
N PRO A 36 2.33 11.59 13.75
CA PRO A 36 1.64 12.86 13.66
C PRO A 36 0.34 12.72 12.88
N ASN A 37 -0.65 13.56 13.17
CA ASN A 37 -1.90 13.68 12.40
C ASN A 37 -2.63 12.34 12.19
N VAL A 38 -2.69 11.50 13.22
CA VAL A 38 -3.47 10.25 13.16
C VAL A 38 -4.91 10.57 12.70
N PRO A 39 -5.47 9.82 11.73
CA PRO A 39 -6.82 10.08 11.22
C PRO A 39 -7.87 10.10 12.33
N GLU A 40 -8.91 10.91 12.15
CA GLU A 40 -10.02 11.03 13.09
C GLU A 40 -10.63 9.65 13.41
N GLY A 41 -10.95 9.42 14.69
CA GLY A 41 -11.47 8.15 15.18
C GLY A 41 -10.41 7.05 15.33
N TRP A 42 -9.13 7.33 15.08
CA TRP A 42 -8.05 6.37 15.28
C TRP A 42 -7.04 6.87 16.31
N ARG A 43 -6.44 5.92 17.02
CA ARG A 43 -5.30 6.16 17.91
C ARG A 43 -4.14 5.28 17.52
N ASP A 44 -2.95 5.85 17.43
CA ASP A 44 -1.73 5.07 17.28
C ASP A 44 -1.30 4.51 18.65
N VAL A 45 -1.41 3.19 18.78
CA VAL A 45 -1.17 2.42 20.02
C VAL A 45 0.11 1.59 19.93
N SER A 46 0.99 1.89 18.96
CA SER A 46 2.20 1.11 18.70
C SER A 46 3.26 1.20 19.80
N ASN A 47 3.10 2.11 20.76
CA ASN A 47 3.95 2.26 21.94
C ASN A 47 3.21 1.89 23.25
N ASP A 48 1.98 1.37 23.15
CA ASP A 48 1.22 0.87 24.30
C ASP A 48 1.56 -0.61 24.53
N GLU A 49 2.38 -0.90 25.54
CA GLU A 49 2.81 -2.26 25.85
C GLU A 49 1.65 -3.20 26.22
N GLY A 50 0.58 -2.67 26.81
CA GLY A 50 -0.61 -3.45 27.17
C GLY A 50 -1.35 -3.93 25.93
N VAL A 51 -1.56 -3.01 24.96
CA VAL A 51 -2.19 -3.34 23.68
C VAL A 51 -1.31 -4.32 22.90
N LEU A 52 -0.01 -4.07 22.79
CA LEU A 52 0.90 -4.95 22.05
C LEU A 52 0.94 -6.36 22.64
N LYS A 53 1.02 -6.49 23.97
CA LYS A 53 0.94 -7.82 24.63
C LYS A 53 -0.36 -8.55 24.31
N SER A 54 -1.49 -7.85 24.27
CA SER A 54 -2.78 -8.46 23.92
C SER A 54 -2.81 -9.03 22.50
N LEU A 55 -1.98 -8.47 21.60
CA LEU A 55 -1.80 -8.92 20.22
C LEU A 55 -0.62 -9.89 20.04
N ASN A 56 0.08 -10.26 21.13
CA ASN A 56 1.31 -11.06 21.10
C ASN A 56 2.43 -10.40 20.29
N LEU A 57 2.51 -9.07 20.34
CA LEU A 57 3.51 -8.25 19.69
C LEU A 57 4.44 -7.58 20.71
N ASP A 58 5.63 -7.21 20.24
CA ASP A 58 6.60 -6.41 20.97
C ASP A 58 6.90 -5.16 20.14
N LYS A 59 7.17 -4.02 20.80
CA LYS A 59 7.44 -2.75 20.10
C LYS A 59 8.65 -2.85 19.15
N ASP A 60 9.67 -3.60 19.54
CA ASP A 60 10.89 -3.77 18.75
C ASP A 60 10.67 -4.59 17.47
N ALA A 61 9.53 -5.28 17.35
CA ALA A 61 9.15 -5.98 16.13
C ALA A 61 8.49 -5.06 15.09
N LEU A 62 8.14 -3.82 15.47
CA LEU A 62 7.44 -2.86 14.61
C LEU A 62 8.39 -1.92 13.84
N SER A 63 9.67 -1.88 14.20
CA SER A 63 10.66 -1.04 13.53
C SER A 63 12.06 -1.63 13.65
N ASP A 64 12.88 -1.50 12.62
CA ASP A 64 14.29 -1.93 12.66
C ASP A 64 15.24 -0.94 13.35
N ARG A 65 14.84 0.33 13.48
CA ARG A 65 15.56 1.35 14.25
C ARG A 65 14.62 2.45 14.75
N GLN A 66 15.09 3.18 15.76
CA GLN A 66 14.28 4.21 16.42
C GLN A 66 14.01 5.44 15.55
N VAL A 67 15.03 5.96 14.88
CA VAL A 67 14.94 7.17 14.07
C VAL A 67 15.04 6.77 12.61
N ASP A 68 14.05 7.23 11.85
CA ASP A 68 13.91 6.98 10.42
C ASP A 68 14.09 5.51 9.99
N PRO A 69 13.25 4.59 10.51
CA PRO A 69 13.33 3.16 10.22
C PRO A 69 13.17 2.84 8.74
N ASP A 70 13.86 1.81 8.25
CA ASP A 70 13.61 1.30 6.89
C ASP A 70 12.40 0.37 6.91
N PHE A 71 12.44 -0.66 7.75
CA PHE A 71 11.26 -1.46 8.09
C PHE A 71 10.43 -0.73 9.15
N PHE A 72 9.17 -0.43 8.83
CA PHE A 72 8.29 0.27 9.75
C PHE A 72 6.85 -0.20 9.67
N ALA A 73 6.27 -0.49 10.83
CA ALA A 73 4.88 -0.86 11.00
C ALA A 73 4.27 -0.15 12.22
N ARG A 74 2.95 0.06 12.21
CA ARG A 74 2.20 0.68 13.30
C ARG A 74 0.90 -0.05 13.56
N ILE A 75 0.42 0.02 14.80
CA ILE A 75 -0.88 -0.47 15.23
C ILE A 75 -1.78 0.72 15.50
N TYR A 76 -2.92 0.77 14.82
CA TYR A 76 -3.96 1.76 15.05
C TYR A 76 -5.19 1.11 15.65
N GLN A 77 -5.68 1.67 16.75
CA GLN A 77 -6.90 1.22 17.41
C GLN A 77 -8.04 2.18 17.06
N PRO A 78 -9.20 1.66 16.60
CA PRO A 78 -10.36 2.49 16.33
C PRO A 78 -11.02 2.93 17.63
N GLU A 79 -11.56 4.15 17.63
CA GLU A 79 -12.35 4.69 18.72
C GLU A 79 -13.80 4.24 18.57
N LYS A 80 -14.30 3.51 19.58
CA LYS A 80 -15.69 3.02 19.60
C LYS A 80 -16.73 4.13 19.48
N ALA A 81 -16.42 5.35 19.94
CA ALA A 81 -17.31 6.50 19.82
C ALA A 81 -17.52 6.97 18.36
N VAL A 82 -16.57 6.67 17.47
CA VAL A 82 -16.64 7.05 16.05
C VAL A 82 -17.13 5.88 15.20
N PHE A 83 -16.53 4.70 15.39
CA PHE A 83 -16.76 3.55 14.50
C PHE A 83 -17.69 2.48 15.07
N GLY A 84 -18.16 2.61 16.31
CA GLY A 84 -18.91 1.53 16.96
C GLY A 84 -18.10 0.24 16.99
N ASP A 85 -18.66 -0.83 16.42
CA ASP A 85 -18.00 -2.14 16.27
C ASP A 85 -17.65 -2.44 14.79
N ASP A 86 -17.73 -1.45 13.89
CA ASP A 86 -17.53 -1.62 12.44
C ASP A 86 -16.06 -1.65 12.02
N MET A 87 -15.14 -1.20 12.88
CA MET A 87 -13.69 -1.19 12.62
C MET A 87 -12.93 -2.04 13.64
N ASN A 88 -11.94 -2.78 13.17
CA ASN A 88 -10.97 -3.48 14.01
C ASN A 88 -9.67 -2.69 14.16
N THR A 89 -8.92 -3.02 15.23
CA THR A 89 -7.50 -2.67 15.35
C THR A 89 -6.76 -3.08 14.08
N THR A 90 -5.85 -2.25 13.60
CA THR A 90 -5.18 -2.46 12.30
C THR A 90 -3.68 -2.40 12.43
N LEU A 91 -2.99 -3.45 12.01
CA LEU A 91 -1.54 -3.44 11.75
C LEU A 91 -1.30 -2.85 10.36
N VAL A 92 -0.49 -1.81 10.28
CA VAL A 92 -0.20 -1.09 9.04
C VAL A 92 1.29 -1.17 8.74
N PHE A 93 1.64 -1.54 7.51
CA PHE A 93 3.02 -1.56 7.03
C PHE A 93 3.30 -0.36 6.14
N ARG A 94 4.46 0.29 6.36
CA ARG A 94 4.93 1.37 5.49
C ARG A 94 5.62 0.80 4.26
N GLY A 95 5.29 1.31 3.07
CA GLY A 95 6.02 0.99 1.85
C GLY A 95 7.28 1.82 1.66
N SER A 96 7.94 1.66 0.51
CA SER A 96 9.09 2.49 0.15
C SER A 96 8.69 3.96 0.09
N ARG A 97 9.52 4.83 0.67
CA ARG A 97 9.34 6.28 0.58
C ARG A 97 9.61 6.72 -0.85
N ALA A 98 8.62 7.35 -1.48
CA ALA A 98 8.84 8.06 -2.74
C ALA A 98 9.78 9.25 -2.47
N PRO A 99 10.67 9.60 -3.42
CA PRO A 99 11.30 10.92 -3.38
C PRO A 99 10.19 11.97 -3.33
N GLU A 100 10.37 13.03 -2.53
CA GLU A 100 9.49 14.20 -2.58
C GLU A 100 9.51 14.74 -4.01
N LEU A 101 8.50 14.39 -4.80
CA LEU A 101 8.15 15.19 -5.95
C LEU A 101 7.47 16.42 -5.34
N THR A 102 8.24 17.48 -5.17
CA THR A 102 7.72 18.82 -4.86
C THR A 102 6.43 19.04 -5.65
N GLU A 103 5.33 19.32 -4.94
CA GLU A 103 4.06 19.76 -5.53
C GLU A 103 4.38 20.76 -6.66
N GLY A 104 4.13 20.36 -7.91
CA GLY A 104 4.41 21.23 -9.06
C GLY A 104 5.01 20.59 -10.31
N VAL A 105 5.29 19.28 -10.37
CA VAL A 105 5.77 18.64 -11.62
C VAL A 105 4.62 18.33 -12.59
N GLY A 106 3.77 19.32 -12.84
CA GLY A 106 2.90 19.36 -14.04
C GLY A 106 3.68 19.58 -15.34
N THR A 107 5.02 19.52 -15.31
CA THR A 107 5.94 19.93 -16.37
C THR A 107 7.01 18.89 -16.69
N THR A 108 6.74 17.60 -16.53
CA THR A 108 7.69 16.53 -16.91
C THR A 108 8.09 16.55 -18.39
N LEU A 109 7.33 17.23 -19.27
CA LEU A 109 7.75 17.51 -20.64
C LEU A 109 8.42 18.88 -20.82
N ASN A 110 7.98 19.92 -20.11
CA ASN A 110 8.54 21.28 -20.27
C ASN A 110 9.92 21.42 -19.64
N ASP A 111 10.19 20.82 -18.48
CA ASP A 111 11.52 20.92 -17.84
C ASP A 111 12.57 20.08 -18.59
N VAL A 112 12.17 18.97 -19.21
CA VAL A 112 13.04 18.19 -20.11
C VAL A 112 13.31 18.96 -21.40
N LEU A 113 12.27 19.52 -22.05
CA LEU A 113 12.42 20.25 -23.33
C LEU A 113 13.18 21.57 -23.18
N ILE A 114 12.95 22.31 -22.09
CA ILE A 114 13.47 23.69 -21.92
C ILE A 114 14.74 23.72 -21.08
N LYS A 115 14.86 22.87 -20.06
CA LYS A 115 15.98 22.92 -19.09
C LYS A 115 16.91 21.72 -19.16
N GLY A 116 16.57 20.68 -19.93
CA GLY A 116 17.33 19.43 -19.95
C GLY A 116 17.32 18.68 -18.61
N ASP A 117 16.34 18.94 -17.75
CA ASP A 117 16.29 18.38 -16.41
C ASP A 117 15.69 16.96 -16.42
N LEU A 118 16.56 15.97 -16.22
CA LEU A 118 16.21 14.54 -16.16
C LEU A 118 16.04 14.02 -14.72
N SER A 119 16.07 14.90 -13.71
CA SER A 119 16.00 14.52 -12.30
C SER A 119 14.70 13.75 -11.96
N GLY A 120 13.57 14.11 -12.57
CA GLY A 120 12.30 13.40 -12.41
C GLY A 120 12.37 11.93 -12.84
N ILE A 121 13.10 11.61 -13.91
CA ILE A 121 13.29 10.23 -14.39
C ILE A 121 14.23 9.47 -13.45
N LYS A 122 15.31 10.11 -13.00
CA LYS A 122 16.26 9.52 -12.05
C LYS A 122 15.58 9.19 -10.71
N ASN A 123 14.75 10.10 -10.20
CA ASN A 123 14.00 9.93 -8.96
C ASN A 123 13.03 8.73 -9.03
N VAL A 124 12.32 8.57 -10.15
CA VAL A 124 11.45 7.40 -10.39
C VAL A 124 12.26 6.11 -10.42
N ASN A 125 13.42 6.11 -11.10
CA ASN A 125 14.30 4.93 -11.17
C ASN A 125 14.87 4.55 -9.80
N ASP A 126 15.31 5.52 -9.01
CA ASP A 126 15.85 5.28 -7.67
C ASP A 126 14.76 4.70 -6.74
N TRP A 127 13.55 5.27 -6.80
CA TRP A 127 12.40 4.72 -6.07
C TRP A 127 12.09 3.29 -6.46
N PHE A 128 12.06 3.00 -7.76
CA PHE A 128 11.76 1.67 -8.28
C PHE A 128 12.88 0.66 -8.00
N ASN A 129 14.14 1.09 -8.02
CA ASN A 129 15.28 0.27 -7.63
C ASN A 129 15.22 -0.08 -6.13
N ASN A 130 14.88 0.89 -5.28
CA ASN A 130 14.66 0.66 -3.85
C ASN A 130 13.50 -0.31 -3.60
N PHE A 131 12.41 -0.15 -4.36
CA PHE A 131 11.29 -1.08 -4.36
C PHE A 131 11.71 -2.50 -4.76
N SER A 132 12.42 -2.65 -5.88
CA SER A 132 12.87 -3.93 -6.42
C SER A 132 13.81 -4.66 -5.46
N GLN A 133 14.71 -3.92 -4.80
CA GLN A 133 15.52 -4.45 -3.70
C GLN A 133 14.65 -4.91 -2.51
N GLY A 134 13.62 -4.13 -2.17
CA GLY A 134 12.69 -4.44 -1.08
C GLY A 134 11.75 -5.62 -1.32
N VAL A 135 11.47 -5.98 -2.59
CA VAL A 135 10.65 -7.16 -2.96
C VAL A 135 11.47 -8.37 -3.41
N GLY A 136 12.79 -8.23 -3.53
CA GLY A 136 13.69 -9.28 -4.02
C GLY A 136 13.70 -10.54 -3.16
N ALA A 137 14.29 -11.61 -3.70
CA ALA A 137 14.18 -12.97 -3.17
C ALA A 137 14.52 -13.10 -1.67
N ASP A 138 15.45 -12.30 -1.13
CA ASP A 138 15.87 -12.30 0.27
C ASP A 138 15.55 -11.00 1.03
N SER A 139 14.33 -10.47 0.87
CA SER A 139 13.91 -9.24 1.56
C SER A 139 13.72 -9.41 3.08
N PRO A 140 14.49 -8.68 3.92
CA PRO A 140 14.25 -8.62 5.36
C PRO A 140 12.86 -8.06 5.73
N TYR A 141 12.26 -7.24 4.85
CA TYR A 141 10.96 -6.64 5.07
C TYR A 141 9.83 -7.68 5.04
N TYR A 142 9.81 -8.53 4.02
CA TYR A 142 8.85 -9.63 3.94
C TYR A 142 9.07 -10.67 5.04
N LYS A 143 10.34 -10.93 5.42
CA LYS A 143 10.64 -11.77 6.58
C LYS A 143 9.98 -11.22 7.85
N ASN A 144 10.17 -9.95 8.16
CA ASN A 144 9.58 -9.32 9.33
C ASN A 144 8.05 -9.31 9.27
N ALA A 145 7.46 -9.04 8.11
CA ALA A 145 6.01 -9.08 7.90
C ALA A 145 5.43 -10.49 8.14
N VAL A 146 6.09 -11.53 7.62
CA VAL A 146 5.69 -12.93 7.87
C VAL A 146 5.79 -13.27 9.36
N LEU A 147 6.86 -12.85 10.05
CA LEU A 147 7.04 -13.07 11.49
C LEU A 147 5.98 -12.35 12.33
N LEU A 148 5.63 -11.11 12.00
CA LEU A 148 4.52 -10.39 12.64
C LEU A 148 3.19 -11.10 12.41
N GLY A 149 2.90 -11.53 11.18
CA GLY A 149 1.68 -12.29 10.90
C GLY A 149 1.59 -13.60 11.68
N ARG A 150 2.71 -14.33 11.85
CA ARG A 150 2.77 -15.51 12.71
C ARG A 150 2.42 -15.21 14.17
N ARG A 151 2.86 -14.06 14.69
CA ARG A 151 2.53 -13.64 16.06
C ARG A 151 1.04 -13.33 16.22
N LEU A 152 0.42 -12.79 15.16
CA LEU A 152 -0.99 -12.41 15.13
C LEU A 152 -1.98 -13.57 14.95
N GLN A 153 -1.55 -14.80 14.69
CA GLN A 153 -2.45 -15.94 14.41
C GLN A 153 -3.58 -16.07 15.45
N ARG A 154 -3.22 -15.94 16.73
CA ARG A 154 -4.15 -16.08 17.86
C ARG A 154 -4.80 -14.78 18.30
N ALA A 155 -4.40 -13.63 17.76
CA ALA A 155 -5.02 -12.35 18.08
C ALA A 155 -6.44 -12.29 17.50
N SER A 156 -7.44 -11.95 18.30
CA SER A 156 -8.80 -11.70 17.81
C SER A 156 -8.90 -10.28 17.23
N ASN A 157 -9.72 -10.10 16.18
CA ASN A 157 -10.16 -8.79 15.70
C ASN A 157 -9.01 -7.82 15.37
N ILE A 158 -8.10 -8.27 14.51
CA ILE A 158 -7.07 -7.42 13.91
C ILE A 158 -7.11 -7.54 12.39
N ASP A 159 -7.09 -6.38 11.74
CA ASP A 159 -6.96 -6.22 10.30
C ASP A 159 -5.51 -5.85 9.95
N ILE A 160 -5.16 -6.00 8.68
CA ILE A 160 -3.84 -5.63 8.17
C ILE A 160 -4.01 -4.64 7.02
N SER A 161 -3.15 -3.62 6.93
CA SER A 161 -3.19 -2.65 5.83
C SER A 161 -1.78 -2.28 5.36
N GLY A 162 -1.68 -1.81 4.12
CA GLY A 162 -0.43 -1.27 3.61
C GLY A 162 -0.54 -0.76 2.17
N HIS A 163 0.37 0.14 1.83
CA HIS A 163 0.47 0.77 0.51
C HIS A 163 1.80 0.39 -0.17
N SER A 164 1.80 0.23 -1.49
CA SER A 164 3.03 -0.07 -2.26
C SER A 164 3.74 -1.33 -1.73
N LEU A 165 5.04 -1.27 -1.46
CA LEU A 165 5.79 -2.33 -0.76
C LEU A 165 5.13 -2.75 0.58
N GLY A 166 4.51 -1.81 1.30
CA GLY A 166 3.76 -2.08 2.51
C GLY A 166 2.51 -2.92 2.26
N GLY A 167 1.87 -2.79 1.10
CA GLY A 167 0.74 -3.63 0.69
C GLY A 167 1.15 -5.08 0.43
N GLY A 168 2.35 -5.28 -0.12
CA GLY A 168 2.94 -6.62 -0.28
C GLY A 168 3.28 -7.25 1.08
N MET A 169 3.89 -6.49 2.00
CA MET A 169 4.10 -6.92 3.38
C MET A 169 2.78 -7.27 4.10
N ALA A 170 1.75 -6.45 3.93
CA ALA A 170 0.41 -6.70 4.46
C ALA A 170 -0.17 -8.02 3.92
N SER A 171 0.00 -8.30 2.63
CA SER A 171 -0.41 -9.56 2.01
C SER A 171 0.33 -10.76 2.62
N ALA A 172 1.64 -10.67 2.81
CA ALA A 172 2.45 -11.74 3.40
C ALA A 172 2.05 -12.01 4.86
N ALA A 173 1.82 -10.95 5.63
CA ALA A 173 1.34 -11.05 7.01
C ALA A 173 -0.08 -11.63 7.08
N SER A 174 -0.97 -11.29 6.14
CA SER A 174 -2.31 -11.87 6.03
C SER A 174 -2.25 -13.37 5.74
N LEU A 175 -1.45 -13.80 4.77
CA LEU A 175 -1.27 -15.22 4.45
C LEU A 175 -0.65 -16.02 5.60
N SER A 176 0.26 -15.44 6.40
CA SER A 176 0.89 -16.12 7.53
C SER A 176 0.08 -16.06 8.84
N SER A 177 -0.92 -15.17 8.93
CA SER A 177 -1.76 -14.95 10.12
C SER A 177 -3.21 -15.43 9.98
N GLY A 178 -3.70 -15.53 8.75
CA GLY A 178 -5.12 -15.78 8.44
C GLY A 178 -6.04 -14.57 8.62
N LYS A 179 -5.47 -13.39 8.94
CA LYS A 179 -6.21 -12.14 9.17
C LYS A 179 -6.55 -11.42 7.85
N PRO A 180 -7.66 -10.68 7.78
CA PRO A 180 -8.02 -9.91 6.59
C PRO A 180 -7.03 -8.77 6.34
N ALA A 181 -6.84 -8.42 5.07
CA ALA A 181 -5.98 -7.31 4.68
C ALA A 181 -6.61 -6.40 3.63
N TRP A 182 -6.24 -5.12 3.70
CA TRP A 182 -6.56 -4.10 2.70
C TRP A 182 -5.26 -3.54 2.16
N THR A 183 -5.06 -3.64 0.85
CA THR A 183 -3.79 -3.24 0.25
C THR A 183 -4.05 -2.25 -0.88
N PHE A 184 -3.21 -1.23 -0.98
CA PHE A 184 -3.40 -0.11 -1.90
C PHE A 184 -2.20 0.01 -2.83
N ASN A 185 -2.43 -0.01 -4.15
CA ASN A 185 -1.38 0.02 -5.18
C ASN A 185 -0.23 -0.93 -4.82
N ALA A 186 -0.58 -2.14 -4.39
CA ALA A 186 0.31 -3.00 -3.62
C ALA A 186 1.39 -3.64 -4.50
N ALA A 187 2.56 -3.82 -3.89
CA ALA A 187 3.58 -4.70 -4.46
C ALA A 187 3.08 -6.14 -4.59
N GLY A 188 3.61 -6.83 -5.59
CA GLY A 188 3.40 -8.25 -5.76
C GLY A 188 3.96 -9.07 -4.62
N LEU A 189 3.34 -10.23 -4.39
CA LEU A 189 3.83 -11.25 -3.45
C LEU A 189 4.15 -12.54 -4.20
N ASN A 190 5.41 -12.99 -4.13
CA ASN A 190 5.78 -14.28 -4.69
C ASN A 190 5.14 -15.42 -3.86
N SER A 191 4.60 -16.43 -4.52
CA SER A 191 3.89 -17.54 -3.89
C SER A 191 4.73 -18.32 -2.87
N GLY A 192 6.06 -18.35 -3.04
CA GLY A 192 6.98 -19.01 -2.12
C GLY A 192 7.43 -18.16 -0.93
N THR A 193 7.13 -16.85 -0.88
CA THR A 193 7.69 -15.94 0.14
C THR A 193 7.31 -16.33 1.56
N VAL A 194 6.06 -16.72 1.79
CA VAL A 194 5.56 -17.08 3.12
C VAL A 194 6.25 -18.34 3.64
N GLU A 195 6.34 -19.36 2.80
CA GLU A 195 6.96 -20.65 3.12
C GLU A 195 8.48 -20.54 3.28
N LYS A 196 9.12 -19.71 2.43
CA LYS A 196 10.54 -19.40 2.51
C LYS A 196 10.95 -18.89 3.89
N TYR A 197 10.11 -18.08 4.54
CA TYR A 197 10.36 -17.58 5.90
C TYR A 197 9.79 -18.48 7.01
N GLY A 198 9.53 -19.75 6.69
CA GLY A 198 9.17 -20.79 7.64
C GLY A 198 7.76 -20.68 8.20
N ALA A 199 6.88 -19.91 7.55
CA ALA A 199 5.47 -19.87 7.88
C ALA A 199 4.68 -20.82 6.98
N LYS A 200 3.70 -21.52 7.56
CA LYS A 200 2.66 -22.16 6.75
C LYS A 200 1.70 -21.09 6.26
N ILE A 201 1.27 -21.18 5.00
CA ILE A 201 0.16 -20.38 4.49
C ILE A 201 -1.11 -20.90 5.20
N ILE A 202 -1.67 -20.07 6.07
CA ILE A 202 -2.91 -20.36 6.82
C ILE A 202 -4.04 -19.41 6.44
N GLY A 203 -3.69 -18.25 5.86
CA GLY A 203 -4.64 -17.35 5.22
C GLY A 203 -4.94 -17.77 3.80
N SER A 204 -5.73 -16.93 3.13
CA SER A 204 -6.10 -17.12 1.74
C SER A 204 -6.24 -15.74 1.10
N THR A 205 -6.00 -15.69 -0.20
CA THR A 205 -6.01 -14.44 -0.99
C THR A 205 -7.42 -13.82 -1.06
N ASP A 206 -8.48 -14.60 -0.88
CA ASP A 206 -9.86 -14.10 -0.77
C ASP A 206 -10.08 -13.12 0.40
N LYS A 207 -9.25 -13.18 1.45
CA LYS A 207 -9.28 -12.26 2.59
C LYS A 207 -8.49 -10.97 2.36
N ILE A 208 -7.82 -10.83 1.21
CA ILE A 208 -7.03 -9.66 0.86
C ILE A 208 -7.85 -8.82 -0.14
N GLN A 209 -8.23 -7.61 0.24
CA GLN A 209 -8.91 -6.64 -0.61
C GLN A 209 -7.86 -5.72 -1.26
N ALA A 210 -7.58 -5.93 -2.54
CA ALA A 210 -6.50 -5.28 -3.26
C ALA A 210 -7.03 -4.13 -4.13
N TYR A 211 -7.00 -2.91 -3.58
CA TYR A 211 -7.39 -1.67 -4.26
C TYR A 211 -6.24 -1.14 -5.12
N ARG A 212 -6.53 -0.84 -6.39
CA ARG A 212 -5.52 -0.42 -7.37
C ARG A 212 -6.03 0.70 -8.25
N VAL A 213 -5.26 1.78 -8.37
CA VAL A 213 -5.55 2.88 -9.29
C VAL A 213 -5.19 2.44 -10.70
N GLN A 214 -6.09 2.63 -11.66
CA GLN A 214 -5.87 2.17 -13.03
C GLN A 214 -4.70 2.90 -13.69
N GLY A 215 -3.74 2.12 -14.20
CA GLY A 215 -2.58 2.64 -14.91
C GLY A 215 -1.51 3.28 -14.01
N GLU A 216 -1.57 3.02 -12.70
CA GLU A 216 -0.45 3.31 -11.79
C GLU A 216 0.78 2.46 -12.12
N LEU A 217 1.96 2.96 -11.72
CA LEU A 217 3.27 2.47 -12.15
C LEU A 217 3.45 0.95 -11.93
N LEU A 218 3.09 0.42 -10.77
CA LEU A 218 3.32 -0.99 -10.45
C LEU A 218 2.37 -1.91 -11.20
N THR A 219 1.07 -1.62 -11.23
CA THR A 219 0.07 -2.39 -11.99
C THR A 219 0.48 -2.49 -13.46
N LYS A 220 1.00 -1.41 -14.06
CA LYS A 220 1.51 -1.45 -15.44
C LYS A 220 2.73 -2.34 -15.62
N ILE A 221 3.58 -2.48 -14.61
CA ILE A 221 4.76 -3.35 -14.68
C ILE A 221 4.38 -4.81 -14.47
N GLN A 222 3.42 -5.06 -13.57
CA GLN A 222 2.90 -6.38 -13.22
C GLN A 222 2.01 -6.98 -14.30
N GLU A 223 1.18 -6.18 -14.98
CA GLU A 223 0.22 -6.65 -15.99
C GLU A 223 0.71 -6.53 -17.43
N GLY A 224 1.93 -6.00 -17.64
CA GLY A 224 2.49 -5.76 -18.97
C GLY A 224 1.98 -4.48 -19.64
N ASN A 225 2.55 -4.12 -20.80
CA ASN A 225 2.11 -2.96 -21.59
C ASN A 225 0.80 -3.24 -22.32
N THR A 226 -0.06 -2.23 -22.43
CA THR A 226 -1.26 -2.26 -23.29
C THR A 226 -0.98 -1.66 -24.67
N ILE A 227 -1.83 -1.94 -25.67
CA ILE A 227 -1.69 -1.42 -27.05
C ILE A 227 -1.63 0.12 -27.09
N ASP A 228 -2.33 0.80 -26.17
CA ASP A 228 -2.32 2.26 -26.05
C ASP A 228 -0.95 2.82 -25.62
N ASP A 229 -0.17 2.06 -24.87
CA ASP A 229 1.18 2.46 -24.44
C ASP A 229 2.15 2.50 -25.64
N VAL A 230 1.99 1.57 -26.59
CA VAL A 230 2.77 1.50 -27.83
C VAL A 230 2.46 2.69 -28.74
N ILE A 231 1.18 3.08 -28.81
CA ILE A 231 0.72 4.21 -29.63
C ILE A 231 1.23 5.54 -29.06
N LYS A 232 1.20 5.71 -27.73
CA LYS A 232 1.74 6.92 -27.07
C LYS A 232 3.25 7.06 -27.18
N ALA A 233 4.00 5.95 -27.31
CA ALA A 233 5.44 5.94 -27.52
C ALA A 233 5.87 6.34 -28.96
N LYS A 234 4.92 6.69 -29.85
CA LYS A 234 5.19 7.10 -31.25
C LYS A 234 6.13 6.15 -32.02
N GLY A 235 6.07 4.85 -31.72
CA GLY A 235 6.89 3.84 -32.40
C GLY A 235 8.34 3.73 -31.89
N ASP A 236 8.73 4.47 -30.84
CA ASP A 236 10.02 4.25 -30.18
C ASP A 236 9.93 3.07 -29.19
N ILE A 237 10.19 1.89 -29.75
CA ILE A 237 10.19 0.59 -29.07
C ILE A 237 11.32 0.45 -28.04
N THR A 238 12.32 1.34 -27.99
CA THR A 238 13.38 1.23 -26.98
C THR A 238 12.87 1.49 -25.56
N SER A 239 11.84 2.34 -25.40
CA SER A 239 11.13 2.53 -24.12
C SER A 239 10.28 1.31 -23.72
N LEU A 240 9.90 0.47 -24.69
CA LEU A 240 9.13 -0.77 -24.47
C LEU A 240 10.05 -1.95 -24.12
N ILE A 241 11.30 -1.96 -24.62
CA ILE A 241 12.32 -3.00 -24.36
C ILE A 241 12.83 -2.97 -22.91
N TYR A 242 12.82 -1.81 -22.23
CA TYR A 242 13.19 -1.73 -20.81
C TYR A 242 12.34 -2.60 -19.87
N LYS A 243 11.23 -3.15 -20.39
CA LYS A 243 10.20 -3.89 -19.64
C LYS A 243 10.21 -5.40 -19.83
N GLU A 244 10.87 -5.97 -20.84
CA GLU A 244 10.78 -7.42 -21.09
C GLU A 244 11.54 -8.26 -20.05
N GLU A 245 12.75 -7.86 -19.63
CA GLU A 245 13.51 -8.62 -18.62
C GLU A 245 13.01 -8.43 -17.17
N LEU A 246 12.35 -7.30 -16.88
CA LEU A 246 11.89 -6.93 -15.53
C LEU A 246 10.44 -7.32 -15.25
N SER A 247 9.56 -7.28 -16.27
CA SER A 247 8.13 -7.64 -16.13
C SER A 247 7.94 -9.13 -15.84
N MET A 248 8.85 -10.00 -16.29
CA MET A 248 8.76 -11.44 -16.06
C MET A 248 9.05 -11.88 -14.61
N ALA A 249 9.60 -11.00 -13.75
CA ALA A 249 10.08 -11.38 -12.42
C ALA A 249 9.29 -10.76 -11.25
N ILE A 250 8.43 -9.76 -11.51
CA ILE A 250 7.67 -9.08 -10.45
C ILE A 250 6.30 -9.75 -10.33
N PRO A 251 5.98 -10.39 -9.19
CA PRO A 251 4.70 -11.05 -9.01
C PRO A 251 3.54 -10.05 -9.05
N ASP A 252 2.33 -10.56 -9.29
CA ASP A 252 1.09 -9.79 -9.19
C ASP A 252 0.73 -9.53 -7.72
N ALA A 253 -0.02 -8.46 -7.46
CA ALA A 253 -0.57 -8.18 -6.13
C ALA A 253 -1.54 -9.30 -5.73
N ALA A 254 -1.38 -9.82 -4.52
CA ALA A 254 -2.26 -10.87 -4.01
C ALA A 254 -3.63 -10.29 -3.61
N GLY A 255 -4.71 -10.98 -3.96
CA GLY A 255 -6.03 -10.72 -3.39
C GLY A 255 -7.16 -10.52 -4.40
N VAL A 256 -8.34 -10.19 -3.86
CA VAL A 256 -9.52 -9.75 -4.61
C VAL A 256 -9.26 -8.35 -5.14
N LYS A 257 -9.12 -8.24 -6.46
CA LYS A 257 -8.77 -6.98 -7.14
C LYS A 257 -9.97 -6.03 -7.21
N HIS A 258 -9.78 -4.80 -6.75
CA HIS A 258 -10.70 -3.67 -6.87
C HIS A 258 -10.03 -2.58 -7.71
N THR A 259 -10.31 -2.57 -9.02
CA THR A 259 -9.77 -1.54 -9.92
C THR A 259 -10.52 -0.22 -9.76
N LEU A 260 -9.78 0.83 -9.46
CA LEU A 260 -10.24 2.21 -9.32
C LEU A 260 -9.93 2.94 -10.65
N PRO A 261 -10.95 3.28 -11.46
CA PRO A 261 -10.74 3.84 -12.81
C PRO A 261 -10.27 5.30 -12.82
N GLY A 262 -10.24 5.96 -11.66
CA GLY A 262 -9.78 7.33 -11.52
C GLY A 262 -8.25 7.47 -11.50
N GLY A 263 -7.79 8.58 -10.94
CA GLY A 263 -6.37 8.91 -10.81
C GLY A 263 -5.91 9.89 -11.89
N THR A 264 -5.14 10.89 -11.47
CA THR A 264 -4.65 11.97 -12.34
C THR A 264 -3.13 12.00 -12.38
N GLY A 265 -2.56 12.77 -13.31
CA GLY A 265 -1.12 12.90 -13.44
C GLY A 265 -0.43 11.67 -14.06
N THR A 266 0.87 11.57 -13.76
CA THR A 266 1.80 10.54 -14.22
C THR A 266 1.51 9.17 -13.57
N MET A 267 2.21 8.13 -14.03
CA MET A 267 2.10 6.80 -13.43
C MET A 267 2.54 6.77 -11.95
N LEU A 268 3.52 7.60 -11.57
CA LEU A 268 3.99 7.71 -10.20
C LEU A 268 3.00 8.50 -9.34
N ASP A 269 2.37 9.55 -9.89
CA ASP A 269 1.30 10.28 -9.19
C ASP A 269 0.14 9.33 -8.85
N ARG A 270 -0.33 8.57 -9.85
CA ARG A 270 -1.37 7.52 -9.69
C ARG A 270 -0.99 6.42 -8.69
N HIS A 271 0.29 6.16 -8.51
CA HIS A 271 0.78 5.20 -7.53
C HIS A 271 0.60 5.72 -6.10
N GLY A 272 0.56 7.03 -5.88
CA GLY A 272 0.36 7.64 -4.56
C GLY A 272 -0.89 7.13 -3.84
N ILE A 273 -0.78 6.97 -2.51
CA ILE A 273 -1.88 6.55 -1.65
C ILE A 273 -3.02 7.59 -1.61
N ASP A 274 -2.70 8.86 -1.82
CA ASP A 274 -3.67 9.95 -1.99
C ASP A 274 -4.59 9.70 -3.18
N GLN A 275 -4.07 9.20 -4.30
CA GLN A 275 -4.89 8.87 -5.47
C GLN A 275 -5.83 7.70 -5.18
N ALA A 276 -5.37 6.69 -4.45
CA ALA A 276 -6.22 5.57 -4.04
C ALA A 276 -7.34 6.06 -3.10
N ILE A 277 -7.02 6.91 -2.10
CA ILE A 277 -8.02 7.51 -1.21
C ILE A 277 -9.06 8.30 -2.02
N GLN A 278 -8.60 9.21 -2.89
CA GLN A 278 -9.49 10.04 -3.70
C GLN A 278 -10.41 9.20 -4.57
N CYS A 279 -9.87 8.21 -5.28
CA CYS A 279 -10.70 7.35 -6.15
C CYS A 279 -11.72 6.52 -5.36
N ILE A 280 -11.41 6.12 -4.13
CA ILE A 280 -12.35 5.40 -3.26
C ILE A 280 -13.46 6.35 -2.81
N GLU A 281 -13.14 7.58 -2.40
CA GLU A 281 -14.13 8.60 -2.02
C GLU A 281 -15.02 8.97 -3.22
N ASP A 282 -14.46 9.18 -4.42
CA ASP A 282 -15.24 9.46 -5.63
C ASP A 282 -16.26 8.34 -5.91
N GLN A 283 -15.84 7.06 -5.79
CA GLN A 283 -16.75 5.92 -5.95
C GLN A 283 -17.84 5.87 -4.87
N LYS A 284 -17.54 6.31 -3.65
CA LYS A 284 -18.54 6.40 -2.58
C LYS A 284 -19.58 7.46 -2.90
N ASP A 285 -19.17 8.62 -3.39
CA ASP A 285 -20.07 9.70 -3.79
C ASP A 285 -20.99 9.27 -4.95
N ASP A 286 -20.43 8.59 -5.95
CA ASP A 286 -21.19 7.96 -7.03
C ASP A 286 -22.23 6.95 -6.51
N ASP A 287 -21.83 6.09 -5.58
CA ASP A 287 -22.72 5.09 -4.99
C ASP A 287 -23.84 5.74 -4.17
N ILE A 288 -23.55 6.79 -3.41
CA ILE A 288 -24.54 7.56 -2.67
C ILE A 288 -25.54 8.20 -3.64
N ALA A 289 -25.07 8.80 -4.75
CA ALA A 289 -25.94 9.38 -5.77
C ALA A 289 -26.85 8.32 -6.43
N ILE A 290 -26.31 7.14 -6.74
CA ILE A 290 -27.09 6.01 -7.28
C ILE A 290 -28.13 5.50 -6.28
N ILE A 291 -27.81 5.44 -4.99
CA ILE A 291 -28.75 4.99 -3.95
C ILE A 291 -29.88 6.01 -3.77
N ARG A 292 -29.54 7.31 -3.69
CA ARG A 292 -30.51 8.41 -3.52
C ARG A 292 -31.46 8.57 -4.70
N SER A 293 -31.01 8.29 -5.92
CA SER A 293 -31.87 8.37 -7.12
C SER A 293 -32.87 7.21 -7.26
N ARG A 294 -32.76 6.19 -6.40
CA ARG A 294 -33.65 5.01 -6.38
C ARG A 294 -34.71 5.08 -5.27
N THR A 295 -34.67 6.12 -4.44
CA THR A 295 -35.66 6.43 -3.38
C THR A 295 -36.53 7.59 -3.83
#